data_AF-C4KEG2-F1
#
_entry.id   AF-C4KEG2-F1
#
_cell.length_a   1.000
_cell.length_b   1.000
_cell.length_c   1.000
_cell.angle_alpha   90.00
_cell.angle_beta   90.00
_cell.angle_gamma   90.00
#
_symmetry.space_group_name_H-M   'P 1'
#
loop_
_entity.id
_entity.type
_entity.pdbx_description
1 polymer ?
#
loop_
_entity_poly.entity_id
_entity_poly.type
_entity_poly.pdbx_seq_one_letter_code
_entity_poly.pdbx_strand_id
1 'polypeptide(L)'
;MEFLSLLIFVSGIIVAFLTLYFSPDFGRVKPNKRSLSTIFLSIALTGIGLWLYSIDHPTYIAQPYEGSPEGIYFGPSPTIHVPPPWYANLWPFIIAIGLSILIIPMIRPKN
;
A
#
# COMPACT_ATOMS: atom_id res chain seq x y z
N MET A 1 7.19 -9.17 3.97
CA MET A 1 5.87 -8.68 3.49
C MET A 1 6.00 -7.44 2.63
N GLU A 2 7.01 -6.59 2.86
CA GLU A 2 7.28 -5.36 2.11
C GLU A 2 7.14 -5.49 0.58
N PHE A 3 7.64 -6.58 -0.02
CA PHE A 3 7.50 -6.80 -1.47
C PHE A 3 6.04 -6.92 -1.91
N LEU A 4 5.18 -7.57 -1.11
CA LEU A 4 3.77 -7.79 -1.44
C LEU A 4 2.95 -6.51 -1.29
N SER A 5 3.19 -5.73 -0.21
CA SER A 5 2.55 -4.43 -0.02
C SER A 5 3.00 -3.42 -1.10
N LEU A 6 4.28 -3.43 -1.47
CA LEU A 6 4.81 -2.63 -2.58
C LEU A 6 4.22 -3.06 -3.94
N LEU A 7 4.04 -4.37 -4.18
CA LEU A 7 3.37 -4.88 -5.37
C LEU A 7 1.92 -4.36 -5.47
N ILE A 8 1.16 -4.40 -4.36
CA ILE A 8 -0.21 -3.87 -4.31
C ILE A 8 -0.21 -2.37 -4.62
N PHE A 9 0.68 -1.61 -3.99
CA PHE A 9 0.83 -0.18 -4.22
C PHE A 9 1.13 0.15 -5.70
N VAL A 10 2.17 -0.47 -6.25
CA VAL A 10 2.58 -0.26 -7.65
C VAL A 10 1.50 -0.72 -8.62
N SER A 11 0.80 -1.83 -8.34
CA SER A 11 -0.31 -2.30 -9.18
C SER A 11 -1.46 -1.29 -9.25
N GLY A 12 -1.81 -0.64 -8.13
CA GLY A 12 -2.83 0.41 -8.10
C GLY A 12 -2.47 1.58 -9.01
N ILE A 13 -1.22 2.05 -8.92
CA ILE A 13 -0.68 3.13 -9.76
C ILE A 13 -0.70 2.75 -11.24
N ILE A 14 -0.19 1.55 -11.58
CA ILE A 14 -0.14 1.07 -12.96
C ILE A 14 -1.55 0.96 -13.53
N VAL A 15 -2.50 0.36 -12.81
CA VAL A 15 -3.88 0.21 -13.29
C VAL A 15 -4.55 1.57 -13.47
N ALA A 16 -4.30 2.54 -12.57
CA ALA A 16 -4.79 3.90 -12.74
C ALA A 16 -4.26 4.53 -14.03
N PHE A 17 -2.94 4.49 -14.25
CA PHE A 17 -2.33 5.06 -15.45
C PHE A 17 -2.76 4.37 -16.74
N LEU A 18 -2.81 3.03 -16.77
CA LEU A 18 -3.30 2.28 -17.92
C LEU A 18 -4.75 2.62 -18.22
N THR A 19 -5.60 2.71 -17.19
CA THR A 19 -7.01 3.08 -17.36
C THR A 19 -7.14 4.49 -17.89
N LEU A 20 -6.33 5.44 -17.44
CA LEU A 20 -6.32 6.82 -17.96
C LEU A 20 -5.84 6.86 -19.42
N TYR A 21 -4.72 6.20 -19.71
CA TYR A 21 -4.07 6.20 -21.03
C TYR A 21 -4.93 5.54 -22.11
N PHE A 22 -5.53 4.39 -21.80
CA PHE A 22 -6.37 3.65 -22.74
C PHE A 22 -7.85 4.05 -22.68
N SER A 23 -8.25 5.00 -21.83
CA SER A 23 -9.64 5.46 -21.81
C SER A 23 -9.92 6.37 -23.00
N PRO A 24 -10.77 5.96 -23.95
CA PRO A 24 -11.09 6.76 -25.13
C PRO A 24 -11.88 8.03 -24.81
N ASP A 25 -12.39 8.13 -23.57
CA ASP A 25 -13.19 9.24 -23.08
C ASP A 25 -12.42 10.14 -22.10
N PHE A 26 -11.10 9.97 -21.99
CA PHE A 26 -10.28 10.79 -21.10
C PHE A 26 -10.35 12.27 -21.50
N GLY A 27 -10.75 13.14 -20.56
CA GLY A 27 -10.93 14.57 -20.80
C GLY A 27 -12.27 14.98 -21.45
N ARG A 28 -13.19 14.04 -21.73
CA ARG A 28 -14.53 14.37 -22.22
C ARG A 28 -15.43 14.86 -21.07
N VAL A 29 -16.40 15.72 -21.39
CA VAL A 29 -17.40 16.27 -20.45
C VAL A 29 -18.18 15.18 -19.69
N LYS A 30 -18.30 13.98 -20.29
CA LYS A 30 -18.98 12.82 -19.70
C LYS A 30 -18.09 11.58 -19.80
N PRO A 31 -17.22 11.33 -18.81
CA PRO A 31 -16.34 10.17 -18.82
C PRO A 31 -17.14 8.86 -18.68
N ASN A 32 -16.59 7.77 -19.22
CA ASN A 32 -17.17 6.44 -19.07
C ASN A 32 -17.21 6.05 -17.58
N LYS A 33 -18.42 5.76 -17.07
CA LYS A 33 -18.65 5.35 -15.67
C LYS A 33 -17.78 4.17 -15.25
N ARG A 34 -17.52 3.22 -16.17
CA ARG A 34 -16.67 2.05 -15.90
C ARG A 34 -15.22 2.44 -15.68
N SER A 35 -14.66 3.26 -16.57
CA SER A 35 -13.29 3.78 -16.47
C SER A 35 -13.11 4.60 -15.18
N LEU A 36 -14.07 5.46 -14.86
CA LEU A 36 -14.08 6.26 -13.64
C LEU A 36 -14.12 5.37 -12.39
N SER A 37 -15.00 4.35 -12.37
CA SER A 37 -15.04 3.36 -11.29
C SER A 37 -13.72 2.63 -11.11
N THR A 38 -13.06 2.24 -12.21
CA THR A 38 -11.75 1.58 -12.15
C THR A 38 -10.68 2.50 -11.57
N ILE A 39 -10.65 3.78 -11.97
CA ILE A 39 -9.71 4.77 -11.40
C ILE A 39 -9.92 4.94 -9.90
N PHE A 40 -11.17 5.08 -9.44
CA PHE A 40 -11.46 5.16 -7.99
C PHE A 40 -11.00 3.91 -7.24
N LEU A 41 -11.23 2.73 -7.80
CA LEU A 41 -10.78 1.47 -7.20
C LEU A 41 -9.25 1.40 -7.15
N SER A 42 -8.56 1.86 -8.20
CA SER A 42 -7.10 1.94 -8.26
C SER A 42 -6.51 2.90 -7.22
N ILE A 43 -7.15 4.05 -6.99
CA ILE A 43 -6.76 4.99 -5.93
C ILE A 43 -6.92 4.34 -4.56
N ALA A 44 -8.05 3.66 -4.32
CA ALA A 44 -8.26 2.92 -3.08
C ALA A 44 -7.20 1.83 -2.88
N LEU A 45 -6.87 1.06 -3.94
CA LEU A 45 -5.83 0.03 -3.90
C LEU A 45 -4.45 0.62 -3.62
N THR A 46 -4.13 1.77 -4.19
CA THR A 46 -2.89 2.50 -3.95
C THR A 46 -2.81 2.94 -2.48
N GLY A 47 -3.88 3.52 -1.94
CA GLY A 47 -3.95 3.92 -0.54
C GLY A 47 -3.78 2.74 0.42
N ILE A 48 -4.45 1.62 0.13
CA ILE A 48 -4.31 0.37 0.89
C ILE A 48 -2.87 -0.14 0.81
N GLY A 49 -2.28 -0.21 -0.38
CA GLY A 49 -0.90 -0.67 -0.57
C GLY A 49 0.12 0.18 0.21
N LEU A 50 -0.03 1.50 0.17
CA LEU A 50 0.83 2.43 0.91
C LEU A 50 0.67 2.25 2.44
N TRP A 51 -0.57 2.09 2.90
CA TRP A 51 -0.83 1.85 4.32
C TRP A 51 -0.23 0.52 4.78
N LEU A 52 -0.40 -0.56 4.01
CA LEU A 52 0.20 -1.86 4.29
C LEU A 52 1.73 -1.79 4.30
N TYR A 53 2.32 -1.07 3.35
CA TYR A 53 3.76 -0.86 3.32
C TYR A 53 4.25 -0.13 4.58
N SER A 54 3.50 0.89 5.04
CA SER A 54 3.85 1.66 6.23
C SER A 54 3.88 0.86 7.53
N ILE A 55 3.05 -0.18 7.63
CA ILE A 55 3.01 -1.05 8.82
C ILE A 55 3.95 -2.25 8.71
N ASP A 56 4.41 -2.60 7.50
CA ASP A 56 5.26 -3.78 7.25
C ASP A 56 6.75 -3.51 7.52
N HIS A 57 7.19 -2.25 7.54
CA HIS A 57 8.60 -1.88 7.67
C HIS A 57 8.96 -1.29 9.06
N PRO A 58 10.16 -1.55 9.59
CA PRO A 58 10.63 -0.91 10.80
C PRO A 58 10.81 0.60 10.58
N THR A 59 10.50 1.38 11.61
CA THR A 59 10.71 2.84 11.60
C THR A 59 11.91 3.20 12.46
N TYR A 60 12.79 4.06 11.97
CA TYR A 60 13.94 4.58 12.72
C TYR A 60 13.66 6.01 13.16
N ILE A 61 13.72 6.27 14.46
CA ILE A 61 13.52 7.61 15.03
C ILE A 61 14.88 8.15 15.46
N ALA A 62 15.33 9.24 14.85
CA ALA A 62 16.54 9.94 15.28
C ALA A 62 16.34 10.54 16.67
N GLN A 63 17.23 10.21 17.61
CA GLN A 63 17.26 10.84 18.92
C GLN A 63 18.09 12.12 18.87
N PRO A 64 17.71 13.14 19.66
CA PRO A 64 18.58 14.29 19.88
C PRO A 64 19.90 13.81 20.47
N TYR A 65 21.00 14.26 19.87
CA TYR A 65 22.33 13.96 20.36
C TYR A 65 22.63 14.83 21.60
N GLU A 66 22.57 14.24 22.78
CA GLU A 66 23.10 14.86 24.00
C GLU A 66 24.61 14.60 24.08
N GLY A 67 25.37 15.38 23.31
CA GLY A 67 26.83 15.37 23.36
C GLY A 67 27.39 16.01 24.63
N SER A 68 28.56 15.54 25.06
CA SER A 68 29.39 16.26 26.04
C SER A 68 29.78 17.64 25.48
N PRO A 69 29.82 18.70 26.31
CA PRO A 69 30.24 20.05 25.87
C PRO A 69 31.62 20.10 25.20
N GLU A 70 32.44 19.07 25.39
CA GLU A 70 33.84 19.03 24.95
C GLU A 70 34.10 18.10 23.75
N GLY A 71 33.07 17.44 23.19
CA GLY A 71 33.25 16.43 22.14
C GLY A 71 32.53 16.74 20.83
N ILE A 72 33.27 17.00 19.76
CA ILE A 72 32.73 17.11 18.41
C ILE A 72 32.37 15.70 17.91
N TYR A 73 31.08 15.42 17.75
CA TYR A 73 30.59 14.14 17.23
C TYR A 73 30.36 14.22 15.71
N PHE A 74 31.11 13.41 14.96
CA PHE A 74 30.99 13.29 13.50
C PHE A 74 30.21 12.03 13.05
N GLY A 75 29.58 11.31 13.97
CA GLY A 75 28.81 10.10 13.66
C GLY A 75 27.34 10.39 13.30
N PRO A 76 26.61 9.40 12.78
CA PRO A 76 25.16 9.52 12.59
C PRO A 76 24.46 9.63 13.95
N SER A 77 23.40 10.44 14.02
CA SER A 77 22.62 10.58 15.25
C SER A 77 22.16 9.22 15.78
N PRO A 78 22.16 8.99 17.10
CA PRO A 78 21.62 7.76 17.67
C PRO A 78 20.16 7.57 17.22
N THR A 79 19.80 6.36 16.80
CA THR A 79 18.44 6.06 16.30
C THR A 79 17.77 4.99 17.15
N ILE A 80 16.50 5.21 17.50
CA ILE A 80 15.63 4.15 18.05
C ILE A 80 15.06 3.34 16.89
N HIS A 81 15.27 2.03 16.94
CA HIS A 81 14.60 1.08 16.04
C HIS A 81 13.22 0.72 16.60
N VAL A 82 12.16 1.09 15.87
CA VAL A 82 10.78 0.71 16.18
C VAL A 82 10.37 -0.43 15.24
N PRO A 83 10.22 -1.67 15.74
CA PRO A 83 9.82 -2.78 14.91
C PRO A 83 8.38 -2.63 14.41
N PRO A 84 8.02 -3.30 13.30
CA PRO A 84 6.64 -3.43 12.85
C PRO A 84 5.72 -3.96 13.97
N PRO A 85 4.45 -3.52 14.03
CA PRO A 85 3.49 -4.07 14.97
C PRO A 85 3.24 -5.56 14.69
N TRP A 86 2.91 -6.32 15.74
CA TRP A 86 2.70 -7.77 15.66
C TRP A 86 1.63 -8.19 14.63
N TYR A 87 0.63 -7.34 14.39
CA TYR A 87 -0.46 -7.59 13.45
C TYR A 87 -0.10 -7.30 11.99
N ALA A 88 1.06 -6.67 11.71
CA ALA A 88 1.48 -6.37 10.34
C ALA A 88 1.59 -7.64 9.49
N ASN A 89 1.90 -8.80 10.08
CA ASN A 89 1.99 -10.05 9.33
C ASN A 89 0.63 -10.71 9.04
N LEU A 90 -0.49 -10.17 9.54
CA LEU A 90 -1.80 -10.81 9.45
C LEU A 90 -2.60 -10.41 8.21
N TRP A 91 -2.35 -9.24 7.65
CA TRP A 91 -3.17 -8.72 6.54
C TRP A 91 -3.23 -9.64 5.31
N PRO A 92 -2.19 -10.41 4.93
CA PRO A 92 -2.31 -11.29 3.76
C PRO A 92 -3.30 -12.43 4.00
N PHE A 93 -3.38 -12.93 5.23
CA PHE A 93 -4.37 -13.93 5.62
C PHE A 93 -5.79 -13.36 5.54
N ILE A 94 -5.98 -12.12 6.02
CA ILE A 94 -7.28 -11.44 5.93
C ILE A 94 -7.71 -11.26 4.47
N ILE A 95 -6.80 -10.85 3.59
CA ILE A 95 -7.08 -10.74 2.15
C ILE A 95 -7.40 -12.11 1.55
N ALA A 96 -6.62 -13.15 1.85
CA ALA A 96 -6.83 -14.49 1.33
C ALA A 96 -8.19 -15.08 1.76
N ILE A 97 -8.58 -14.89 3.02
CA ILE A 97 -9.89 -15.31 3.55
C ILE A 97 -11.01 -14.53 2.85
N GLY A 98 -10.88 -13.20 2.74
CA GLY A 98 -11.86 -12.35 2.06
C GLY A 98 -12.06 -12.77 0.61
N LEU A 99 -10.98 -13.00 -0.15
CA LEU A 99 -11.05 -13.48 -1.52
C LEU A 99 -11.69 -14.87 -1.62
N SER A 100 -11.36 -15.77 -0.71
CA SER A 100 -11.92 -17.12 -0.68
C SER A 100 -13.43 -17.09 -0.48
N ILE A 101 -13.93 -16.28 0.46
CA ILE A 101 -15.38 -16.10 0.69
C ILE A 101 -16.09 -15.53 -0.54
N LEU A 102 -15.45 -14.61 -1.28
CA LEU A 102 -16.02 -14.04 -2.50
C LEU A 102 -16.04 -15.03 -3.67
N ILE A 103 -15.04 -15.92 -3.77
CA ILE A 103 -14.90 -16.88 -4.86
C ILE A 103 -15.84 -18.09 -4.71
N ILE A 104 -16.07 -18.57 -3.48
CA ILE A 104 -16.95 -19.72 -3.19
C ILE A 104 -18.33 -19.63 -3.88
N PRO A 105 -19.09 -18.52 -3.77
CA PRO A 105 -20.40 -18.41 -4.43
C PRO A 105 -20.31 -18.29 -5.95
N MET A 106 -19.17 -17.86 -6.52
CA MET A 106 -18.97 -17.80 -7.98
C MET A 106 -18.70 -19.19 -8.59
N ILE A 107 -18.14 -20.11 -7.81
CA ILE A 107 -17.87 -21.50 -8.24
C ILE A 107 -19.13 -22.36 -8.11
N ARG A 108 -20.13 -21.94 -7.33
CA ARG A 108 -21.37 -22.71 -7.14
C ARG A 108 -22.11 -22.83 -8.49
N PRO A 109 -22.30 -24.05 -9.01
CA PRO A 109 -23.08 -24.24 -10.23
C PRO A 109 -24.51 -23.74 -10.00
N LYS A 110 -25.04 -23.02 -10.98
CA LYS A 110 -26.49 -22.72 -11.07
C LYS A 110 -27.21 -24.05 -11.25
N ASN A 111 -27.78 -24.58 -10.17
CA ASN A 111 -28.84 -25.57 -10.26
C ASN A 111 -30.14 -24.88 -10.68
#